data_AF-D1C2V0-F1
#
_entry.id   AF-D1C2V0-F1
#
_cell.length_a   1.000
_cell.length_b   1.000
_cell.length_c   1.000
_cell.angle_alpha   90.00
_cell.angle_beta   90.00
_cell.angle_gamma   90.00
#
_symmetry.space_group_name_H-M   'P 1'
#
loop_
_entity.id
_entity.type
_entity.pdbx_description
1 polymer ?
#
loop_
_entity_poly.entity_id
_entity_poly.type
_entity_poly.pdbx_seq_one_letter_code
_entity_poly.pdbx_strand_id
1 'polypeptide(L)'
;MTYRLPRQFVSLASIAFAAMLALTSVVMSQPHTAKAAGVVWSTDFEDGTLNAWSAGGGGGMFNSGNANVTVTNERAYSGSRSAKMTINANGSDTGARLHRWTEADRYKGAYYSARYFFPQRVNVQGGWWNIFQFKSRTSSRNDPFWILYVGNRSDGSMYIYLRDWINKRSYQQNVANLPVGKWVHLEVYYEEASDNSGRVTVWQDGVQLFDVRNVRTGYSGGRNTWGVTNYASRLSPTPTTIYVDDAVIATERQGPGNAPAPNPGNPTPTPNPGNPTPTPTPAPSGRLTWESPKDGITITGSGTLRVSAPSGTAGVRFWRDNWVWLGSDWNGSDGWTLPADTRSWGRGQHRLIARAFDSNDRQIGEHIITVTVR
;
A
#
# COMPACT_ATOMS: atom_id res chain seq x y z
N MET A 1 -10.20 93.73 30.94
CA MET A 1 -9.47 93.78 29.65
C MET A 1 -9.06 92.35 29.32
N THR A 2 -9.91 91.65 28.57
CA THR A 2 -9.80 91.34 27.11
C THR A 2 -9.03 90.03 26.88
N TYR A 3 -9.71 88.88 26.84
CA TYR A 3 -10.29 88.22 25.64
C TYR A 3 -9.27 87.88 24.55
N ARG A 4 -9.04 86.58 24.29
CA ARG A 4 -9.57 85.85 23.11
C ARG A 4 -8.89 84.47 22.91
N LEU A 5 -9.73 83.46 22.67
CA LEU A 5 -9.44 82.20 21.98
C LEU A 5 -9.07 82.43 20.50
N PRO A 6 -8.50 81.41 19.83
CA PRO A 6 -9.18 80.84 18.66
C PRO A 6 -9.25 79.30 18.78
N ARG A 7 -10.45 78.74 18.76
CA ARG A 7 -11.23 78.24 17.61
C ARG A 7 -11.02 76.75 17.35
N GLN A 8 -12.06 76.03 17.75
CA GLN A 8 -12.42 74.67 17.36
C GLN A 8 -12.47 74.52 15.83
N PHE A 9 -12.08 73.33 15.35
CA PHE A 9 -12.93 72.61 14.40
C PHE A 9 -13.46 71.35 15.09
N VAL A 10 -14.78 71.32 15.22
CA VAL A 10 -15.62 70.17 15.55
C VAL A 10 -15.84 69.38 14.26
N SER A 11 -15.81 68.04 14.33
CA SER A 11 -16.75 67.13 13.65
C SER A 11 -16.32 65.68 13.94
N LEU A 12 -16.94 65.02 14.92
CA LEU A 12 -17.96 63.97 14.73
C LEU A 12 -17.41 62.68 14.10
N ALA A 13 -17.26 61.64 14.92
CA ALA A 13 -18.15 60.48 14.92
C ALA A 13 -17.41 59.24 15.45
N SER A 14 -17.84 58.79 16.62
CA SER A 14 -17.56 57.46 17.13
C SER A 14 -18.23 56.41 16.24
N ILE A 15 -17.48 55.43 15.73
CA ILE A 15 -17.99 54.08 15.50
C ILE A 15 -16.91 53.10 15.93
N ALA A 16 -17.15 52.45 17.07
CA ALA A 16 -16.50 51.20 17.40
C ALA A 16 -16.94 50.16 16.36
N PHE A 17 -15.99 49.57 15.65
CA PHE A 17 -16.21 48.30 14.97
C PHE A 17 -15.12 47.33 15.40
N ALA A 18 -15.52 46.35 16.20
CA ALA A 18 -14.74 45.17 16.46
C ALA A 18 -14.53 44.45 15.12
N ALA A 19 -13.30 44.44 14.63
CA ALA A 19 -12.90 43.56 13.54
C ALA A 19 -12.06 42.44 14.15
N MET A 20 -12.70 41.28 14.33
CA MET A 20 -12.02 39.99 14.33
C MET A 20 -11.13 39.96 13.08
N LEU A 21 -9.81 40.12 13.25
CA LEU A 21 -8.88 39.68 12.23
C LEU A 21 -8.84 38.16 12.31
N ALA A 22 -9.76 37.53 11.59
CA ALA A 22 -9.53 36.20 11.07
C ALA A 22 -8.24 36.30 10.26
N LEU A 23 -7.13 35.86 10.84
CA LEU A 23 -5.97 35.42 10.09
C LEU A 23 -6.44 34.23 9.28
N THR A 24 -7.06 34.53 8.14
CA THR A 24 -7.15 33.61 7.02
C THR A 24 -5.72 33.19 6.76
N SER A 25 -5.40 31.99 7.22
CA SER A 25 -4.33 31.20 6.66
C SER A 25 -4.63 31.13 5.17
N VAL A 26 -4.01 32.04 4.43
CA VAL A 26 -3.72 31.85 3.02
C VAL A 26 -2.85 30.60 3.04
N VAL A 27 -3.51 29.45 2.93
CA VAL A 27 -2.87 28.26 2.40
C VAL A 27 -2.45 28.72 1.01
N MET A 28 -1.22 29.21 0.89
CA MET A 28 -0.57 29.24 -0.40
C MET A 28 -0.57 27.78 -0.84
N SER A 29 -1.55 27.42 -1.66
CA SER A 29 -1.52 26.19 -2.42
C SER A 29 -0.25 26.28 -3.25
N GLN A 30 0.82 25.64 -2.77
CA GLN A 30 1.99 25.47 -3.59
C GLN A 30 1.51 24.79 -4.87
N PRO A 31 1.88 25.31 -6.06
CA PRO A 31 1.54 24.65 -7.31
C PRO A 31 2.24 23.28 -7.33
N HIS A 32 1.50 22.22 -7.03
CA HIS A 32 1.94 20.84 -7.15
C HIS A 32 1.89 20.44 -8.62
N THR A 33 2.88 20.88 -9.41
CA THR A 33 2.98 20.55 -10.85
C THR A 33 4.40 20.16 -11.28
N ALA A 34 5.18 19.54 -10.39
CA ALA A 34 6.35 18.78 -10.78
C ALA A 34 6.12 17.31 -10.44
N LYS A 35 6.10 16.44 -11.46
CA LYS A 35 6.29 14.99 -11.25
C LYS A 35 7.64 14.85 -10.53
N ALA A 36 7.61 14.35 -9.30
CA ALA A 36 8.82 14.25 -8.51
C ALA A 36 9.89 13.43 -9.27
N ALA A 37 11.12 13.92 -9.30
CA ALA A 37 12.16 13.40 -10.17
C ALA A 37 12.47 11.92 -9.87
N GLY A 38 12.69 11.12 -10.90
CA GLY A 38 13.07 9.72 -10.74
C GLY A 38 11.98 8.77 -10.22
N VAL A 39 10.72 9.20 -10.05
CA VAL A 39 9.63 8.30 -9.62
C VAL A 39 9.38 7.21 -10.68
N VAL A 40 9.50 5.95 -10.27
CA VAL A 40 9.31 4.76 -11.12
C VAL A 40 8.05 3.99 -10.78
N TRP A 41 7.52 4.17 -9.57
CA TRP A 41 6.21 3.66 -9.15
C TRP A 41 5.67 4.52 -8.01
N SER A 42 4.35 4.72 -7.96
CA SER A 42 3.70 5.39 -6.83
C SER A 42 2.22 5.00 -6.71
N THR A 43 1.66 5.21 -5.52
CA THR A 43 0.22 5.19 -5.27
C THR A 43 -0.15 6.13 -4.13
N ASP A 44 -1.23 6.87 -4.34
CA ASP A 44 -1.89 7.79 -3.41
C ASP A 44 -3.25 7.22 -2.93
N PHE A 45 -3.59 6.00 -3.34
CA PHE A 45 -4.86 5.34 -3.04
C PHE A 45 -6.14 6.08 -3.51
N GLU A 46 -6.02 7.13 -4.31
CA GLU A 46 -7.17 7.96 -4.72
C GLU A 46 -8.12 7.22 -5.66
N ASP A 47 -7.64 6.18 -6.37
CA ASP A 47 -8.49 5.29 -7.17
C ASP A 47 -9.45 4.42 -6.31
N GLY A 48 -9.30 4.45 -4.98
CA GLY A 48 -10.18 3.72 -4.05
C GLY A 48 -9.83 2.26 -3.89
N THR A 49 -8.69 1.82 -4.42
CA THR A 49 -8.28 0.42 -4.46
C THR A 49 -6.84 0.22 -3.99
N LEU A 50 -6.49 -1.04 -3.76
CA LEU A 50 -5.09 -1.45 -3.52
C LEU A 50 -4.43 -1.96 -4.82
N ASN A 51 -5.04 -1.75 -5.98
CA ASN A 51 -4.64 -2.39 -7.22
C ASN A 51 -3.24 -1.96 -7.69
N ALA A 52 -2.84 -0.72 -7.41
CA ALA A 52 -1.49 -0.22 -7.72
C ALA A 52 -0.38 -1.12 -7.15
N TRP A 53 -0.61 -1.79 -6.02
CA TRP A 53 0.34 -2.72 -5.41
C TRP A 53 0.49 -4.01 -6.22
N SER A 54 -0.59 -4.54 -6.80
CA SER A 54 -0.55 -5.80 -7.55
C SER A 54 -0.46 -5.62 -9.07
N ALA A 55 -0.53 -4.38 -9.55
CA ALA A 55 -0.44 -4.03 -10.96
C ALA A 55 0.77 -4.68 -11.63
N GLY A 56 0.56 -5.26 -12.80
CA GLY A 56 1.60 -5.98 -13.55
C GLY A 56 2.12 -7.26 -12.87
N GLY A 57 1.38 -7.84 -11.91
CA GLY A 57 1.83 -9.01 -11.13
C GLY A 57 2.95 -8.67 -10.15
N GLY A 58 3.07 -7.39 -9.80
CA GLY A 58 4.26 -6.85 -9.20
C GLY A 58 4.25 -6.75 -7.68
N GLY A 59 3.17 -7.18 -7.05
CA GLY A 59 3.00 -7.04 -5.62
C GLY A 59 1.64 -7.55 -5.16
N GLY A 60 1.22 -7.15 -3.97
CA GLY A 60 -0.11 -7.47 -3.47
C GLY A 60 -0.26 -7.33 -1.96
N MET A 61 -1.44 -7.73 -1.48
CA MET A 61 -1.80 -7.76 -0.06
C MET A 61 -1.55 -9.16 0.52
N PHE A 62 -0.92 -9.23 1.69
CA PHE A 62 -0.51 -10.49 2.32
C PHE A 62 -0.87 -10.51 3.80
N ASN A 63 -2.15 -10.45 4.12
CA ASN A 63 -2.59 -10.42 5.51
C ASN A 63 -2.45 -11.79 6.18
N SER A 64 -2.20 -11.81 7.49
CA SER A 64 -2.19 -13.02 8.30
C SER A 64 -2.73 -12.74 9.70
N GLY A 65 -3.36 -13.74 10.31
CA GLY A 65 -4.02 -13.56 11.61
C GLY A 65 -5.23 -12.63 11.49
N ASN A 66 -5.54 -11.93 12.58
CA ASN A 66 -6.62 -10.95 12.61
C ASN A 66 -6.09 -9.59 12.16
N ALA A 67 -6.00 -9.42 10.85
CA ALA A 67 -5.43 -8.26 10.18
C ALA A 67 -6.25 -7.86 8.96
N ASN A 68 -6.33 -6.55 8.68
CA ASN A 68 -7.05 -6.00 7.55
C ASN A 68 -6.29 -4.81 6.93
N VAL A 69 -6.36 -4.69 5.60
CA VAL A 69 -5.96 -3.50 4.84
C VAL A 69 -7.14 -3.08 3.98
N THR A 70 -7.60 -1.83 4.13
CA THR A 70 -8.64 -1.25 3.29
C THR A 70 -8.24 0.15 2.85
N VAL A 71 -8.70 0.60 1.69
CA VAL A 71 -8.68 2.04 1.37
C VAL A 71 -9.80 2.73 2.16
N THR A 72 -9.52 3.91 2.71
CA THR A 72 -10.46 4.67 3.54
C THR A 72 -10.37 6.16 3.24
N ASN A 73 -11.41 6.90 3.59
CA ASN A 73 -11.44 8.37 3.61
C ASN A 73 -11.40 8.95 5.04
N GLU A 74 -11.18 8.12 6.07
CA GLU A 74 -11.09 8.58 7.46
C GLU A 74 -9.93 9.56 7.68
N ARG A 75 -8.83 9.33 6.97
CA ARG A 75 -7.60 10.15 6.98
C ARG A 75 -6.91 10.02 5.63
N ALA A 76 -6.30 11.10 5.19
CA ALA A 76 -5.42 11.14 4.03
C ALA A 76 -4.31 12.18 4.29
N TYR A 77 -3.14 11.98 3.69
CA TYR A 77 -2.09 12.98 3.65
C TYR A 77 -2.29 13.87 2.42
N SER A 78 -2.37 13.24 1.24
CA SER A 78 -2.73 13.90 0.00
C SER A 78 -4.16 13.47 -0.39
N GLY A 79 -4.83 14.27 -1.22
CA GLY A 79 -6.17 13.91 -1.69
C GLY A 79 -7.19 13.65 -0.58
N SER A 80 -7.89 12.52 -0.67
CA SER A 80 -9.05 12.17 0.16
C SER A 80 -9.03 10.74 0.69
N ARG A 81 -8.05 9.92 0.28
CA ARG A 81 -7.96 8.50 0.59
C ARG A 81 -6.57 8.11 1.08
N SER A 82 -6.52 7.03 1.86
CA SER A 82 -5.27 6.37 2.23
C SER A 82 -5.53 4.89 2.54
N ALA A 83 -4.48 4.09 2.72
CA ALA A 83 -4.61 2.73 3.23
C ALA A 83 -4.70 2.73 4.76
N LYS A 84 -5.76 2.14 5.31
CA LYS A 84 -5.92 1.82 6.73
C LYS A 84 -5.46 0.39 6.98
N MET A 85 -4.44 0.21 7.82
CA MET A 85 -3.90 -1.09 8.18
C MET A 85 -4.19 -1.38 9.66
N THR A 86 -5.04 -2.36 9.93
CA THR A 86 -5.49 -2.71 11.30
C THR A 86 -5.07 -4.12 11.67
N ILE A 87 -4.54 -4.30 12.88
CA ILE A 87 -4.21 -5.61 13.43
C ILE A 87 -4.69 -5.78 14.87
N ASN A 88 -4.97 -7.03 15.26
CA ASN A 88 -5.19 -7.42 16.66
C ASN A 88 -4.02 -8.24 17.21
N ALA A 89 -3.06 -7.59 17.86
CA ALA A 89 -1.75 -8.17 18.20
C ALA A 89 -1.55 -8.38 19.71
N ASN A 90 -2.48 -9.01 20.42
CA ASN A 90 -2.40 -9.21 21.88
C ASN A 90 -1.55 -10.40 22.36
N GLY A 91 -1.00 -11.23 21.46
CA GLY A 91 -0.18 -12.38 21.87
C GLY A 91 0.42 -13.18 20.72
N SER A 92 -0.32 -13.37 19.62
CA SER A 92 0.15 -14.03 18.40
C SER A 92 0.60 -13.02 17.35
N ASP A 93 1.47 -13.46 16.43
CA ASP A 93 1.87 -12.69 15.27
C ASP A 93 0.67 -12.44 14.34
N THR A 94 0.41 -11.17 14.00
CA THR A 94 -0.65 -10.76 13.08
C THR A 94 -0.16 -9.62 12.20
N GLY A 95 -0.50 -9.65 10.91
CA GLY A 95 0.11 -8.76 9.93
C GLY A 95 -0.84 -8.31 8.85
N ALA A 96 -1.00 -6.99 8.73
CA ALA A 96 -1.59 -6.33 7.59
C ALA A 96 -0.43 -5.85 6.70
N ARG A 97 -0.33 -6.28 5.44
CA ARG A 97 0.90 -6.08 4.64
C ARG A 97 0.61 -5.82 3.18
N LEU A 98 1.26 -4.81 2.63
CA LEU A 98 1.32 -4.51 1.21
C LEU A 98 2.76 -4.69 0.74
N HIS A 99 2.96 -5.49 -0.31
CA HIS A 99 4.29 -5.80 -0.85
C HIS A 99 4.41 -5.40 -2.31
N ARG A 100 5.60 -4.95 -2.71
CA ARG A 100 5.95 -4.58 -4.09
C ARG A 100 7.36 -5.09 -4.42
N TRP A 101 7.52 -5.76 -5.55
CA TRP A 101 8.79 -6.37 -5.98
C TRP A 101 9.25 -6.00 -7.39
N THR A 102 8.38 -5.61 -8.33
CA THR A 102 8.81 -5.34 -9.73
C THR A 102 9.91 -4.29 -9.81
N GLU A 103 9.78 -3.17 -9.11
CA GLU A 103 10.80 -2.11 -9.16
C GLU A 103 12.05 -2.53 -8.40
N ALA A 104 11.91 -3.26 -7.28
CA ALA A 104 13.05 -3.78 -6.54
C ALA A 104 13.90 -4.76 -7.38
N ASP A 105 13.28 -5.51 -8.29
CA ASP A 105 13.99 -6.41 -9.19
C ASP A 105 14.72 -5.67 -10.33
N ARG A 106 14.25 -4.48 -10.67
CA ARG A 106 14.76 -3.69 -11.79
C ARG A 106 15.89 -2.74 -11.37
N TYR A 107 15.83 -2.21 -10.16
CA TYR A 107 16.76 -1.19 -9.69
C TYR A 107 17.62 -1.74 -8.56
N LYS A 108 18.94 -1.85 -8.80
CA LYS A 108 19.91 -2.27 -7.79
C LYS A 108 20.02 -1.31 -6.62
N GLY A 109 19.69 -0.04 -6.81
CA GLY A 109 19.55 0.94 -5.74
C GLY A 109 18.35 1.84 -6.00
N ALA A 110 17.47 2.00 -5.02
CA ALA A 110 16.30 2.87 -5.13
C ALA A 110 15.90 3.44 -3.77
N TYR A 111 15.12 4.51 -3.82
CA TYR A 111 14.46 5.15 -2.69
C TYR A 111 13.03 4.63 -2.60
N TYR A 112 12.64 4.20 -1.41
CA TYR A 112 11.32 3.66 -1.09
C TYR A 112 10.74 4.52 0.02
N SER A 113 9.58 5.12 -0.20
CA SER A 113 8.96 5.97 0.82
C SER A 113 7.46 5.76 0.92
N ALA A 114 6.93 6.14 2.08
CA ALA A 114 5.50 6.32 2.29
C ALA A 114 5.27 7.29 3.46
N ARG A 115 4.08 7.89 3.49
CA ARG A 115 3.56 8.64 4.63
C ARG A 115 2.90 7.69 5.60
N TYR A 116 3.21 7.82 6.88
CA TYR A 116 2.61 7.05 7.96
C TYR A 116 1.89 7.97 8.95
N PHE A 117 0.73 7.54 9.42
CA PHE A 117 -0.01 8.19 10.50
C PHE A 117 -0.31 7.19 11.62
N PHE A 118 0.09 7.56 12.83
CA PHE A 118 -0.17 6.78 14.04
C PHE A 118 -1.25 7.50 14.86
N PRO A 119 -2.51 7.02 14.88
CA PRO A 119 -3.62 7.72 15.51
C PRO A 119 -3.55 7.73 17.04
N GLN A 120 -2.80 6.80 17.62
CA GLN A 120 -2.63 6.67 19.05
C GLN A 120 -1.22 6.19 19.40
N ARG A 121 -0.82 6.42 20.64
CA ARG A 121 0.39 5.81 21.21
C ARG A 121 0.14 4.31 21.38
N VAL A 122 1.12 3.49 21.01
CA VAL A 122 1.10 2.03 21.18
C VAL A 122 2.37 1.60 21.88
N ASN A 123 2.22 0.70 22.84
CA ASN A 123 3.30 0.09 23.60
C ASN A 123 3.59 -1.30 23.05
N VAL A 124 4.86 -1.58 22.79
CA VAL A 124 5.36 -2.92 22.44
C VAL A 124 5.71 -3.67 23.72
N GLN A 125 4.91 -4.66 24.09
CA GLN A 125 4.97 -5.36 25.38
C GLN A 125 5.74 -6.69 25.26
N GLY A 126 7.07 -6.60 25.09
CA GLY A 126 7.94 -7.77 24.95
C GLY A 126 7.80 -8.53 23.63
N GLY A 127 7.10 -7.95 22.65
CA GLY A 127 7.04 -8.41 21.27
C GLY A 127 7.83 -7.51 20.32
N TRP A 128 7.32 -7.33 19.11
CA TRP A 128 7.96 -6.53 18.05
C TRP A 128 6.89 -5.92 17.14
N TRP A 129 7.22 -4.82 16.46
CA TRP A 129 6.30 -4.13 15.56
C TRP A 129 6.97 -3.63 14.29
N ASN A 130 6.77 -4.35 13.19
CA ASN A 130 7.23 -4.07 11.83
C ASN A 130 6.28 -3.14 11.09
N ILE A 131 6.79 -1.98 10.67
CA ILE A 131 6.01 -1.03 9.87
C ILE A 131 6.49 -0.91 8.42
N PHE A 132 7.72 -1.31 8.14
CA PHE A 132 8.38 -1.16 6.84
C PHE A 132 9.45 -2.24 6.74
N GLN A 133 9.49 -3.00 5.64
CA GLN A 133 10.49 -4.06 5.49
C GLN A 133 11.00 -4.24 4.06
N PHE A 134 12.19 -4.81 3.97
CA PHE A 134 12.72 -5.45 2.78
C PHE A 134 12.89 -6.94 3.02
N LYS A 135 12.51 -7.75 2.03
CA LYS A 135 12.72 -9.19 2.00
C LYS A 135 13.58 -9.56 0.81
N SER A 136 14.20 -10.73 0.89
CA SER A 136 14.79 -11.40 -0.27
C SER A 136 14.30 -12.83 -0.36
N ARG A 137 13.89 -13.22 -1.57
CA ARG A 137 13.29 -14.53 -1.85
C ARG A 137 14.12 -15.30 -2.89
N THR A 138 14.40 -16.56 -2.60
CA THR A 138 14.90 -17.55 -3.56
C THR A 138 13.84 -18.64 -3.76
N SER A 139 14.17 -19.70 -4.49
CA SER A 139 13.30 -20.88 -4.62
C SER A 139 13.04 -21.59 -3.29
N SER A 140 13.97 -21.50 -2.32
CA SER A 140 13.91 -22.22 -1.03
C SER A 140 13.80 -21.33 0.20
N ARG A 141 13.92 -20.00 0.04
CA ARG A 141 13.93 -19.05 1.17
C ARG A 141 13.10 -17.81 0.87
N ASN A 142 12.52 -17.21 1.91
CA ASN A 142 11.75 -15.96 1.81
C ASN A 142 11.80 -15.19 3.13
N ASP A 143 12.96 -14.61 3.41
CA ASP A 143 13.26 -14.00 4.70
C ASP A 143 13.17 -12.48 4.63
N PRO A 144 12.74 -11.81 5.71
CA PRO A 144 13.06 -10.40 5.86
C PRO A 144 14.58 -10.22 6.00
N PHE A 145 15.09 -9.11 5.50
CA PHE A 145 16.50 -8.73 5.63
C PHE A 145 16.62 -7.51 6.53
N TRP A 146 15.92 -6.43 6.17
CA TRP A 146 15.96 -5.17 6.87
C TRP A 146 14.55 -4.71 7.21
N ILE A 147 14.36 -4.31 8.46
CA ILE A 147 13.05 -3.97 9.00
C ILE A 147 13.16 -2.66 9.79
N LEU A 148 12.24 -1.72 9.55
CA LEU A 148 11.99 -0.64 10.49
C LEU A 148 10.99 -1.13 11.53
N TYR A 149 11.49 -1.33 12.74
CA TYR A 149 10.66 -1.64 13.89
C TYR A 149 10.30 -0.38 14.66
N VAL A 150 9.13 -0.40 15.30
CA VAL A 150 8.75 0.59 16.30
C VAL A 150 9.07 0.06 17.69
N GLY A 151 9.63 0.91 18.54
CA GLY A 151 9.84 0.68 19.97
C GLY A 151 9.34 1.86 20.80
N ASN A 152 9.43 1.73 22.13
CA ASN A 152 9.08 2.78 23.08
C ASN A 152 10.32 3.22 23.88
N ARG A 153 10.47 4.53 24.08
CA ARG A 153 11.43 5.08 25.06
C ARG A 153 10.89 4.95 26.48
N SER A 154 11.72 5.31 27.46
CA SER A 154 11.36 5.34 28.89
C SER A 154 10.15 6.24 29.19
N ASP A 155 9.97 7.33 28.45
CA ASP A 155 8.79 8.23 28.54
C ASP A 155 7.56 7.72 27.77
N GLY A 156 7.66 6.52 27.19
CA GLY A 156 6.64 5.89 26.36
C GLY A 156 6.52 6.48 24.95
N SER A 157 7.32 7.47 24.57
CA SER A 157 7.35 7.98 23.19
C SER A 157 7.73 6.85 22.23
N MET A 158 7.05 6.80 21.09
CA MET A 158 7.38 5.83 20.04
C MET A 158 8.61 6.31 19.26
N TYR A 159 9.37 5.37 18.69
CA TYR A 159 10.45 5.66 17.75
C TYR A 159 10.72 4.48 16.84
N ILE A 160 11.37 4.75 15.72
CA ILE A 160 11.85 3.70 14.83
C ILE A 160 13.28 3.30 15.17
N TYR A 161 13.56 2.01 15.05
CA TYR A 161 14.90 1.44 15.05
C TYR A 161 15.03 0.43 13.90
N LEU A 162 16.25 0.29 13.37
CA LEU A 162 16.51 -0.56 12.22
C LEU A 162 16.95 -1.95 12.68
N ARG A 163 16.35 -3.01 12.15
CA ARG A 163 16.71 -4.40 12.43
C ARG A 163 17.31 -5.04 11.19
N ASP A 164 18.55 -5.49 11.32
CA ASP A 164 19.15 -6.54 10.49
C ASP A 164 18.62 -7.88 11.00
N TRP A 165 17.69 -8.46 10.24
CA TRP A 165 17.06 -9.72 10.62
C TRP A 165 18.04 -10.89 10.52
N ILE A 166 18.84 -10.93 9.45
CA ILE A 166 19.74 -12.03 9.15
C ILE A 166 20.82 -12.17 10.23
N ASN A 167 21.43 -11.05 10.62
CA ASN A 167 22.49 -11.04 11.63
C ASN A 167 21.95 -10.79 13.05
N LYS A 168 20.62 -10.71 13.22
CA LYS A 168 19.93 -10.47 14.49
C LYS A 168 20.43 -9.20 15.23
N ARG A 169 20.82 -8.17 14.48
CA ARG A 169 21.38 -6.93 15.02
C ARG A 169 20.39 -5.78 14.90
N SER A 170 20.19 -5.03 15.98
CA SER A 170 19.40 -3.80 15.97
C SER A 170 20.31 -2.57 16.01
N TYR A 171 19.96 -1.54 15.25
CA TYR A 171 20.58 -0.22 15.25
C TYR A 171 19.61 0.77 15.87
N GLN A 172 20.03 1.42 16.96
CA GLN A 172 19.23 2.35 17.75
C GLN A 172 19.54 3.80 17.37
N GLN A 173 18.61 4.72 17.65
CA GLN A 173 18.78 6.17 17.42
C GLN A 173 18.06 7.00 18.49
N ASN A 174 18.59 8.19 18.75
CA ASN A 174 18.02 9.18 19.68
C ASN A 174 17.67 10.52 18.99
N VAL A 175 17.66 10.54 17.67
CA VAL A 175 17.48 11.72 16.81
C VAL A 175 16.01 12.14 16.73
N ALA A 176 15.09 11.20 16.54
CA ALA A 176 13.69 11.50 16.29
C ALA A 176 12.73 10.53 16.99
N ASN A 177 11.61 11.10 17.45
CA ASN A 177 10.46 10.32 17.92
C ASN A 177 9.51 10.11 16.75
N LEU A 178 8.71 9.05 16.82
CA LEU A 178 7.57 8.85 15.93
C LEU A 178 6.35 9.56 16.55
N PRO A 179 5.88 10.68 15.98
CA PRO A 179 4.77 11.42 16.55
C PRO A 179 3.44 10.67 16.42
N VAL A 180 2.58 10.86 17.41
CA VAL A 180 1.18 10.45 17.38
C VAL A 180 0.34 11.59 16.82
N GLY A 181 -0.67 11.26 16.00
CA GLY A 181 -1.61 12.24 15.47
C GLY A 181 -1.04 13.13 14.36
N LYS A 182 0.13 12.78 13.79
CA LYS A 182 0.78 13.52 12.70
C LYS A 182 1.23 12.56 11.61
N TRP A 183 1.20 13.05 10.37
CA TRP A 183 1.80 12.35 9.24
C TRP A 183 3.32 12.46 9.31
N VAL A 184 3.99 11.36 8.99
CA VAL A 184 5.44 11.22 9.00
C VAL A 184 5.88 10.65 7.66
N HIS A 185 6.86 11.24 7.01
CA HIS A 185 7.49 10.68 5.83
C HIS A 185 8.62 9.74 6.24
N LEU A 186 8.48 8.45 5.93
CA LEU A 186 9.58 7.50 6.04
C LEU A 186 10.12 7.22 4.65
N GLU A 187 11.44 7.37 4.49
CA GLU A 187 12.15 7.12 3.24
C GLU A 187 13.36 6.23 3.53
N VAL A 188 13.57 5.22 2.69
CA VAL A 188 14.71 4.32 2.77
C VAL A 188 15.37 4.21 1.41
N TYR A 189 16.66 4.54 1.36
CA TYR A 189 17.50 4.13 0.24
C TYR A 189 17.97 2.71 0.52
N TYR A 190 17.73 1.83 -0.45
CA TYR A 190 18.08 0.42 -0.36
C TYR A 190 18.89 0.02 -1.58
N GLU A 191 20.14 -0.34 -1.34
CA GLU A 191 21.08 -0.82 -2.35
C GLU A 191 21.27 -2.33 -2.19
N GLU A 192 20.82 -3.07 -3.19
CA GLU A 192 20.87 -4.52 -3.27
C GLU A 192 22.30 -5.03 -3.46
N ALA A 193 22.71 -5.89 -2.54
CA ALA A 193 23.92 -6.66 -2.59
C ALA A 193 23.69 -8.02 -1.93
N SER A 194 24.20 -9.06 -2.58
CA SER A 194 24.22 -10.41 -2.00
C SER A 194 25.48 -10.70 -1.18
N ASP A 195 26.46 -9.80 -1.25
CA ASP A 195 27.66 -9.71 -0.42
C ASP A 195 27.60 -8.47 0.49
N ASN A 196 28.73 -8.06 1.07
CA ASN A 196 28.82 -6.89 1.94
C ASN A 196 29.11 -5.58 1.18
N SER A 197 28.58 -5.40 -0.03
CA SER A 197 28.70 -4.12 -0.77
C SER A 197 27.44 -3.24 -0.70
N GLY A 198 26.38 -3.72 -0.06
CA GLY A 198 25.09 -3.04 -0.02
C GLY A 198 25.00 -1.94 1.04
N ARG A 199 23.87 -1.23 0.98
CA ARG A 199 23.61 -0.05 1.82
C ARG A 199 22.13 0.09 2.15
N VAL A 200 21.88 0.52 3.39
CA VAL A 200 20.55 0.92 3.87
C VAL A 200 20.66 2.27 4.54
N THR A 201 20.05 3.30 3.97
CA THR A 201 19.97 4.64 4.57
C THR A 201 18.53 5.00 4.84
N VAL A 202 18.21 5.50 6.03
CA VAL A 202 16.83 5.72 6.49
C VAL A 202 16.68 7.17 6.91
N TRP A 203 15.60 7.80 6.47
CA TRP A 203 15.19 9.14 6.88
C TRP A 203 13.77 9.13 7.44
N GLN A 204 13.56 9.99 8.44
CA GLN A 204 12.25 10.38 8.93
C GLN A 204 12.10 11.90 8.72
N ASP A 205 11.06 12.31 8.00
CA ASP A 205 10.78 13.73 7.70
C ASP A 205 12.00 14.47 7.13
N GLY A 206 12.79 13.76 6.31
CA GLY A 206 14.00 14.29 5.69
C GLY A 206 15.26 14.24 6.57
N VAL A 207 15.13 13.97 7.87
CA VAL A 207 16.26 13.83 8.81
C VAL A 207 16.80 12.41 8.74
N GLN A 208 18.11 12.26 8.54
CA GLN A 208 18.75 10.94 8.46
C GLN A 208 18.84 10.30 9.85
N LEU A 209 18.35 9.08 9.98
CA LEU A 209 18.39 8.30 11.20
C LEU A 209 19.48 7.23 11.16
N PHE A 210 19.67 6.59 10.00
CA PHE A 210 20.64 5.52 9.80
C PHE A 210 21.31 5.66 8.44
N ASP A 211 22.59 5.30 8.36
CA ASP A 211 23.33 5.05 7.12
C ASP A 211 24.25 3.85 7.35
N VAL A 212 23.73 2.67 7.05
CA VAL A 212 24.43 1.40 7.25
C VAL A 212 24.99 0.96 5.91
N ARG A 213 26.30 0.87 5.81
CA ARG A 213 27.04 0.50 4.60
C ARG A 213 27.81 -0.78 4.80
N ASN A 214 28.31 -1.33 3.70
CA ASN A 214 29.09 -2.56 3.67
C ASN A 214 28.31 -3.75 4.26
N VAL A 215 27.03 -3.83 3.91
CA VAL A 215 26.12 -4.84 4.44
C VAL A 215 25.45 -5.63 3.32
N ARG A 216 25.00 -6.82 3.68
CA ARG A 216 24.20 -7.64 2.80
C ARG A 216 22.72 -7.24 2.87
N THR A 217 22.10 -7.11 1.71
CA THR A 217 20.71 -6.64 1.53
C THR A 217 19.88 -7.60 0.68
N GLY A 218 20.43 -8.75 0.27
CA GLY A 218 19.67 -9.81 -0.38
C GLY A 218 20.36 -11.16 -0.39
N TYR A 219 19.66 -12.20 -0.82
CA TYR A 219 20.28 -13.45 -1.23
C TYR A 219 20.92 -13.30 -2.62
N SER A 220 21.96 -14.09 -2.89
CA SER A 220 22.49 -14.21 -4.26
C SER A 220 21.43 -14.84 -5.16
N GLY A 221 21.17 -14.22 -6.32
CA GLY A 221 20.05 -14.58 -7.20
C GLY A 221 18.67 -14.41 -6.57
N GLY A 222 18.57 -13.72 -5.43
CA GLY A 222 17.32 -13.48 -4.72
C GLY A 222 16.53 -12.33 -5.31
N ARG A 223 15.21 -12.47 -5.27
CA ARG A 223 14.25 -11.43 -5.64
C ARG A 223 13.97 -10.55 -4.43
N ASN A 224 14.17 -9.24 -4.55
CA ASN A 224 13.91 -8.32 -3.46
C ASN A 224 12.47 -7.86 -3.42
N THR A 225 11.98 -7.54 -2.24
CA THR A 225 10.60 -7.10 -2.04
C THR A 225 10.55 -6.05 -0.96
N TRP A 226 9.99 -4.90 -1.30
CA TRP A 226 9.63 -3.89 -0.32
C TRP A 226 8.24 -4.14 0.24
N GLY A 227 8.02 -3.80 1.50
CA GLY A 227 6.72 -3.82 2.12
C GLY A 227 6.46 -2.64 3.04
N VAL A 228 5.23 -2.16 2.96
CA VAL A 228 4.61 -1.31 3.98
C VAL A 228 3.69 -2.20 4.81
N THR A 229 3.83 -2.16 6.12
CA THR A 229 3.21 -3.16 7.00
C THR A 229 2.64 -2.55 8.27
N ASN A 230 1.70 -3.27 8.86
CA ASN A 230 1.41 -3.24 10.28
C ASN A 230 1.48 -4.70 10.72
N TYR A 231 2.68 -5.17 11.09
CA TYR A 231 2.94 -6.58 11.40
C TYR A 231 3.61 -6.68 12.76
N ALA A 232 3.03 -7.40 13.70
CA ALA A 232 3.48 -7.34 15.08
C ALA A 232 3.04 -8.54 15.93
N SER A 233 3.63 -8.59 17.12
CA SER A 233 3.09 -9.30 18.28
C SER A 233 3.18 -8.42 19.54
N ARG A 234 2.24 -8.67 20.47
CA ARG A 234 2.19 -8.08 21.82
C ARG A 234 2.14 -6.54 21.82
N LEU A 235 1.16 -5.96 21.15
CA LEU A 235 0.87 -4.53 21.16
C LEU A 235 -0.27 -4.19 22.11
N SER A 236 -0.18 -3.03 22.74
CA SER A 236 -1.24 -2.44 23.55
C SER A 236 -1.33 -0.93 23.33
N PRO A 237 -2.52 -0.35 23.06
CA PRO A 237 -3.81 -1.03 22.96
C PRO A 237 -3.99 -1.80 21.64
N THR A 238 -4.90 -2.78 21.66
CA THR A 238 -5.42 -3.50 20.47
C THR A 238 -6.91 -3.19 20.31
N PRO A 239 -7.46 -3.08 19.08
CA PRO A 239 -6.78 -3.14 17.79
C PRO A 239 -5.79 -1.98 17.58
N THR A 240 -4.66 -2.29 16.93
CA THR A 240 -3.67 -1.29 16.51
C THR A 240 -3.89 -0.93 15.05
N THR A 241 -4.17 0.35 14.78
CA THR A 241 -4.38 0.90 13.44
C THR A 241 -3.27 1.87 13.09
N ILE A 242 -2.78 1.80 11.86
CA ILE A 242 -1.98 2.85 11.23
C ILE A 242 -2.60 3.22 9.87
N TYR A 243 -2.32 4.43 9.39
CA TYR A 243 -2.66 4.82 8.02
C TYR A 243 -1.38 5.03 7.21
N VAL A 244 -1.45 4.67 5.94
CA VAL A 244 -0.34 4.73 5.00
C VAL A 244 -0.83 5.44 3.74
N ASP A 245 -0.06 6.41 3.28
CA ASP A 245 -0.40 7.20 2.11
C ASP A 245 0.85 7.55 1.28
N ASP A 246 0.67 8.02 0.05
CA ASP A 246 1.73 8.45 -0.88
C ASP A 246 2.94 7.50 -0.89
N ALA A 247 2.70 6.23 -1.20
CA ALA A 247 3.77 5.24 -1.31
C ALA A 247 4.52 5.44 -2.64
N VAL A 248 5.84 5.52 -2.60
CA VAL A 248 6.69 5.85 -3.77
C VAL A 248 7.91 4.95 -3.83
N ILE A 249 8.29 4.59 -5.06
CA ILE A 249 9.61 4.07 -5.39
C ILE A 249 10.23 5.00 -6.43
N ALA A 250 11.46 5.43 -6.19
CA ALA A 250 12.17 6.36 -7.06
C ALA A 250 13.66 6.02 -7.20
N THR A 251 14.27 6.44 -8.30
CA THR A 251 15.72 6.35 -8.52
C THR A 251 16.48 7.52 -7.90
N GLU A 252 15.76 8.54 -7.45
CA GLU A 252 16.30 9.73 -6.80
C GLU A 252 15.60 9.97 -5.47
N ARG A 253 16.27 10.68 -4.55
CA ARG A 253 15.71 10.98 -3.24
C ARG A 253 14.54 11.94 -3.37
N GLN A 254 13.41 11.61 -2.75
CA GLN A 254 12.20 12.41 -2.79
C GLN A 254 12.17 13.42 -1.63
N GLY A 255 12.53 12.99 -0.42
CA GLY A 255 12.38 13.81 0.77
C GLY A 255 10.91 14.19 1.08
N PRO A 256 10.67 14.95 2.17
CA PRO A 256 9.30 15.18 2.66
C PRO A 256 8.51 16.26 1.89
N GLY A 257 9.12 16.99 0.94
CA GLY A 257 8.46 18.06 0.18
C GLY A 257 7.93 17.64 -1.19
N ASN A 258 8.39 16.51 -1.72
CA ASN A 258 8.16 16.11 -3.11
C ASN A 258 7.20 14.91 -3.23
N ALA A 259 6.07 14.95 -2.52
CA ALA A 259 5.02 13.96 -2.77
C ALA A 259 4.55 14.08 -4.23
N PRO A 260 4.37 12.96 -4.97
CA PRO A 260 3.81 13.01 -6.32
C PRO A 260 2.47 13.74 -6.28
N ALA A 261 2.18 14.54 -7.31
CA ALA A 261 0.83 15.07 -7.48
C ALA A 261 -0.18 13.90 -7.51
N PRO A 262 -1.41 14.08 -6.99
CA PRO A 262 -2.45 13.06 -7.08
C PRO A 262 -2.52 12.52 -8.50
N ASN A 263 -2.56 11.19 -8.64
CA ASN A 263 -2.60 10.54 -9.94
C ASN A 263 -3.88 10.98 -10.66
N PRO A 264 -3.81 11.74 -11.78
CA PRO A 264 -5.01 12.08 -12.53
C PRO A 264 -5.62 10.75 -13.00
N GLY A 265 -6.85 10.49 -12.54
CA GLY A 265 -7.49 9.18 -12.60
C GLY A 265 -7.24 8.45 -13.92
N ASN A 266 -6.91 7.16 -13.81
CA ASN A 266 -6.93 6.26 -14.96
C ASN A 266 -8.28 6.41 -15.67
N PRO A 267 -8.32 6.75 -16.99
CA PRO A 267 -9.58 6.95 -17.66
C PRO A 267 -10.41 5.67 -17.60
N THR A 268 -11.58 5.80 -16.98
CA THR A 268 -12.67 4.83 -17.04
C THR A 268 -12.95 4.50 -18.51
N PRO A 269 -12.99 3.22 -18.94
CA PRO A 269 -13.45 2.88 -20.28
C PRO A 269 -14.92 3.27 -20.42
N THR A 270 -15.21 4.28 -21.23
CA THR A 270 -16.58 4.63 -21.63
C THR A 270 -17.12 3.56 -22.58
N PRO A 271 -18.37 3.08 -22.41
CA PRO A 271 -19.00 2.19 -23.38
C PRO A 271 -19.33 2.97 -24.66
N ASN A 272 -18.85 2.50 -25.82
CA ASN A 272 -19.34 3.00 -27.12
C ASN A 272 -20.47 2.07 -27.62
N PRO A 273 -21.67 2.57 -27.97
CA PRO A 273 -22.74 1.76 -28.52
C PRO A 273 -22.65 1.62 -30.04
N GLY A 274 -22.73 0.38 -30.52
CA GLY A 274 -23.26 0.05 -31.85
C GLY A 274 -22.23 -0.29 -32.95
N ASN A 275 -22.10 -1.59 -33.26
CA ASN A 275 -22.08 -2.12 -34.63
C ASN A 275 -22.36 -3.64 -34.59
N PRO A 276 -22.92 -4.28 -35.64
CA PRO A 276 -23.68 -5.52 -35.52
C PRO A 276 -22.81 -6.77 -35.47
N THR A 277 -23.44 -7.82 -34.95
CA THR A 277 -22.95 -9.19 -34.77
C THR A 277 -22.48 -9.86 -36.07
N PRO A 278 -21.27 -10.43 -36.11
CA PRO A 278 -20.92 -11.50 -37.03
C PRO A 278 -21.10 -12.89 -36.40
N THR A 279 -21.66 -13.79 -37.20
CA THR A 279 -21.82 -15.26 -37.07
C THR A 279 -20.51 -15.97 -36.61
N PRO A 280 -20.58 -17.07 -35.82
CA PRO A 280 -19.47 -17.54 -35.01
C PRO A 280 -18.31 -18.09 -35.85
N THR A 281 -17.16 -17.42 -35.72
CA THR A 281 -15.84 -17.94 -36.10
C THR A 281 -15.25 -18.65 -34.87
N PRO A 282 -14.60 -19.83 -35.02
CA PRO A 282 -14.08 -20.59 -33.89
C PRO A 282 -13.18 -19.74 -32.99
N ALA A 283 -13.38 -19.88 -31.68
CA ALA A 283 -12.72 -19.06 -30.66
C ALA A 283 -11.18 -19.16 -30.77
N PRO A 284 -10.44 -18.04 -30.75
CA PRO A 284 -8.99 -18.08 -30.76
C PRO A 284 -8.47 -18.69 -29.45
N SER A 285 -7.62 -19.71 -29.59
CA SER A 285 -6.77 -20.23 -28.52
C SER A 285 -5.81 -19.13 -28.05
N GLY A 286 -6.05 -18.54 -26.88
CA GLY A 286 -5.12 -17.55 -26.34
C GLY A 286 -5.54 -16.70 -25.15
N ARG A 287 -6.76 -16.84 -24.60
CA ARG A 287 -7.21 -16.04 -23.46
C ARG A 287 -7.83 -16.89 -22.36
N LEU A 288 -7.52 -16.55 -21.11
CA LEU A 288 -8.19 -17.11 -19.94
C LEU A 288 -9.69 -16.79 -20.03
N THR A 289 -10.55 -17.80 -19.97
CA THR A 289 -12.00 -17.64 -20.15
C THR A 289 -12.75 -18.45 -19.10
N TRP A 290 -13.80 -17.87 -18.55
CA TRP A 290 -14.68 -18.55 -17.60
C TRP A 290 -15.60 -19.51 -18.35
N GLU A 291 -15.51 -20.79 -18.02
CA GLU A 291 -16.36 -21.84 -18.60
C GLU A 291 -17.57 -22.09 -17.72
N SER A 292 -17.35 -22.15 -16.40
CA SER A 292 -18.41 -22.25 -15.40
C SER A 292 -17.97 -21.62 -14.08
N PRO A 293 -18.81 -20.82 -13.40
CA PRO A 293 -20.07 -20.27 -13.90
C PRO A 293 -19.83 -19.27 -15.06
N LYS A 294 -20.89 -18.97 -15.82
CA LYS A 294 -20.86 -17.89 -16.84
C LYS A 294 -21.21 -16.55 -16.20
N ASP A 295 -20.83 -15.46 -16.86
CA ASP A 295 -21.16 -14.11 -16.40
C ASP A 295 -22.68 -13.90 -16.32
N GLY A 296 -23.12 -13.19 -15.28
CA GLY A 296 -24.51 -12.87 -15.00
C GLY A 296 -25.37 -13.99 -14.40
N ILE A 297 -24.86 -15.23 -14.28
CA ILE A 297 -25.70 -16.34 -13.82
C ILE A 297 -25.92 -16.34 -12.30
N THR A 298 -27.00 -16.99 -11.88
CA THR A 298 -27.24 -17.31 -10.47
C THR A 298 -26.61 -18.65 -10.12
N ILE A 299 -25.90 -18.73 -8.98
CA ILE A 299 -25.27 -19.95 -8.47
C ILE A 299 -25.73 -20.23 -7.03
N THR A 300 -25.90 -21.52 -6.69
CA THR A 300 -26.39 -21.96 -5.37
C THR A 300 -25.76 -23.30 -4.98
N GLY A 301 -25.35 -23.44 -3.73
CA GLY A 301 -24.83 -24.71 -3.20
C GLY A 301 -23.38 -24.99 -3.58
N SER A 302 -23.03 -26.27 -3.73
CA SER A 302 -21.68 -26.69 -4.13
C SER A 302 -21.60 -26.83 -5.65
N GLY A 303 -20.46 -26.47 -6.23
CA GLY A 303 -20.20 -26.59 -7.65
C GLY A 303 -18.70 -26.50 -7.98
N THR A 304 -18.38 -26.41 -9.26
CA THR A 304 -17.00 -26.32 -9.75
C THR A 304 -16.81 -25.04 -10.53
N LEU A 305 -15.83 -24.24 -10.12
CA LEU A 305 -15.28 -23.14 -10.90
C LEU A 305 -14.39 -23.76 -11.98
N ARG A 306 -14.55 -23.36 -13.24
CA ARG A 306 -13.80 -23.89 -14.38
C ARG A 306 -13.43 -22.78 -15.34
N VAL A 307 -12.19 -22.80 -15.81
CA VAL A 307 -11.69 -21.89 -16.85
C VAL A 307 -10.92 -22.64 -17.94
N SER A 308 -10.96 -22.13 -19.16
CA SER A 308 -9.93 -22.41 -20.16
C SER A 308 -8.81 -21.39 -19.98
N ALA A 309 -7.55 -21.82 -20.14
CA ALA A 309 -6.39 -20.96 -19.99
C ALA A 309 -5.52 -20.98 -21.26
N PRO A 310 -4.71 -19.94 -21.52
CA PRO A 310 -3.78 -19.93 -22.66
C PRO A 310 -2.71 -21.02 -22.55
N SER A 311 -2.08 -21.37 -23.67
CA SER A 311 -0.90 -22.24 -23.68
C SER A 311 0.21 -21.63 -22.81
N GLY A 312 1.02 -22.50 -22.20
CA GLY A 312 2.05 -22.08 -21.24
C GLY A 312 1.53 -21.82 -19.82
N THR A 313 0.24 -21.98 -19.56
CA THR A 313 -0.30 -21.98 -18.19
C THR A 313 0.22 -23.19 -17.43
N ALA A 314 0.90 -22.95 -16.31
CA ALA A 314 1.30 -23.94 -15.32
C ALA A 314 0.34 -23.99 -14.12
N GLY A 315 -0.40 -22.90 -13.85
CA GLY A 315 -1.39 -22.86 -12.78
C GLY A 315 -2.45 -21.78 -12.95
N VAL A 316 -3.61 -21.99 -12.34
CA VAL A 316 -4.69 -21.00 -12.22
C VAL A 316 -4.98 -20.75 -10.75
N ARG A 317 -5.27 -19.49 -10.42
CA ARG A 317 -5.69 -19.07 -9.10
C ARG A 317 -7.07 -18.41 -9.16
N PHE A 318 -7.88 -18.61 -8.13
CA PHE A 318 -9.26 -18.15 -8.06
C PHE A 318 -9.51 -17.29 -6.82
N TRP A 319 -10.27 -16.22 -7.00
CA TRP A 319 -10.71 -15.33 -5.94
C TRP A 319 -12.19 -14.97 -6.11
N ARG A 320 -12.82 -14.56 -5.02
CA ARG A 320 -14.06 -13.78 -5.05
C ARG A 320 -13.83 -12.38 -4.49
N ASP A 321 -14.76 -11.47 -4.71
CA ASP A 321 -14.95 -10.14 -4.10
C ASP A 321 -13.74 -9.58 -3.35
N ASN A 322 -13.18 -8.48 -3.84
CA ASN A 322 -12.06 -7.80 -3.18
C ASN A 322 -10.88 -8.73 -2.89
N TRP A 323 -10.60 -9.66 -3.82
CA TRP A 323 -9.46 -10.59 -3.75
C TRP A 323 -9.49 -11.54 -2.56
N VAL A 324 -10.68 -11.94 -2.09
CA VAL A 324 -10.84 -13.06 -1.16
C VAL A 324 -10.40 -14.35 -1.83
N TRP A 325 -9.35 -14.97 -1.29
CA TRP A 325 -8.77 -16.22 -1.80
C TRP A 325 -9.77 -17.37 -1.76
N LEU A 326 -9.91 -18.07 -2.89
CA LEU A 326 -10.70 -19.29 -2.97
C LEU A 326 -9.81 -20.54 -3.10
N GLY A 327 -8.74 -20.47 -3.90
CA GLY A 327 -7.87 -21.60 -4.14
C GLY A 327 -7.07 -21.50 -5.43
N SER A 328 -6.29 -22.54 -5.72
CA SER A 328 -5.50 -22.67 -6.94
C SER A 328 -5.53 -24.09 -7.48
N ASP A 329 -5.29 -24.20 -8.78
CA ASP A 329 -5.10 -25.44 -9.49
C ASP A 329 -3.80 -25.38 -10.29
N TRP A 330 -2.91 -26.35 -10.08
CA TRP A 330 -1.63 -26.48 -10.76
C TRP A 330 -1.55 -27.75 -11.61
N ASN A 331 -2.70 -28.44 -11.79
CA ASN A 331 -2.83 -29.60 -12.65
C ASN A 331 -3.67 -29.24 -13.87
N GLY A 332 -3.03 -28.95 -15.00
CA GLY A 332 -3.76 -28.66 -16.24
C GLY A 332 -4.43 -29.89 -16.88
N SER A 333 -4.19 -31.11 -16.38
CA SER A 333 -4.57 -32.37 -17.06
C SER A 333 -6.06 -32.72 -16.94
N ASP A 334 -6.74 -32.26 -15.89
CA ASP A 334 -8.18 -32.42 -15.64
C ASP A 334 -9.00 -31.14 -15.94
N GLY A 335 -8.31 -30.16 -16.55
CA GLY A 335 -8.81 -28.81 -16.80
C GLY A 335 -8.71 -27.93 -15.56
N TRP A 336 -8.57 -26.62 -15.76
CA TRP A 336 -8.34 -25.67 -14.68
C TRP A 336 -9.59 -25.45 -13.84
N THR A 337 -9.63 -26.10 -12.67
CA THR A 337 -10.84 -26.16 -11.85
C THR A 337 -10.62 -25.90 -10.37
N LEU A 338 -11.67 -25.46 -9.68
CA LEU A 338 -11.69 -25.36 -8.23
C LEU A 338 -13.08 -25.71 -7.69
N PRO A 339 -13.21 -26.73 -6.82
CA PRO A 339 -14.44 -26.95 -6.08
C PRO A 339 -14.79 -25.72 -5.22
N ALA A 340 -16.04 -25.26 -5.29
CA ALA A 340 -16.52 -24.11 -4.55
C ALA A 340 -17.86 -24.40 -3.88
N ASP A 341 -18.02 -23.89 -2.66
CA ASP A 341 -19.27 -24.00 -1.89
C ASP A 341 -19.80 -22.61 -1.54
N THR A 342 -20.88 -22.22 -2.21
CA THR A 342 -21.45 -20.88 -2.08
C THR A 342 -22.36 -20.73 -0.87
N ARG A 343 -22.65 -21.80 -0.11
CA ARG A 343 -23.47 -21.70 1.12
C ARG A 343 -22.82 -20.83 2.21
N SER A 344 -21.49 -20.68 2.13
CA SER A 344 -20.71 -19.81 3.01
C SER A 344 -20.56 -18.37 2.49
N TRP A 345 -21.08 -18.08 1.30
CA TRP A 345 -20.97 -16.77 0.67
C TRP A 345 -22.19 -15.93 1.04
N GLY A 346 -22.03 -14.61 1.06
CA GLY A 346 -23.17 -13.71 1.23
C GLY A 346 -24.20 -13.93 0.11
N ARG A 347 -25.46 -13.61 0.36
CA ARG A 347 -26.44 -13.52 -0.74
C ARG A 347 -26.21 -12.23 -1.51
N GLY A 348 -26.40 -12.26 -2.83
CA GLY A 348 -26.28 -11.08 -3.69
C GLY A 348 -25.26 -11.25 -4.80
N GLN A 349 -24.80 -10.14 -5.39
CA GLN A 349 -23.83 -10.15 -6.46
C GLN A 349 -22.41 -10.39 -5.93
N HIS A 350 -21.68 -11.27 -6.62
CA HIS A 350 -20.30 -11.61 -6.34
C HIS A 350 -19.46 -11.49 -7.60
N ARG A 351 -18.23 -11.01 -7.46
CA ARG A 351 -17.24 -11.00 -8.54
C ARG A 351 -16.34 -12.20 -8.38
N LEU A 352 -16.27 -13.06 -9.40
CA LEU A 352 -15.32 -14.16 -9.46
C LEU A 352 -14.16 -13.80 -10.37
N ILE A 353 -12.95 -14.08 -9.91
CA ILE A 353 -11.72 -13.69 -10.57
C ILE A 353 -10.86 -14.94 -10.76
N ALA A 354 -10.42 -15.19 -11.98
CA ALA A 354 -9.43 -16.21 -12.27
C ALA A 354 -8.19 -15.56 -12.89
N ARG A 355 -7.00 -16.04 -12.52
CA ARG A 355 -5.72 -15.66 -13.15
C ARG A 355 -4.90 -16.89 -13.50
N ALA A 356 -4.34 -16.92 -14.70
CA ALA A 356 -3.42 -17.95 -15.17
C ALA A 356 -1.98 -17.49 -14.99
N PHE A 357 -1.11 -18.43 -14.61
CA PHE A 357 0.31 -18.24 -14.33
C PHE A 357 1.13 -19.26 -15.13
N ASP A 358 2.28 -18.83 -15.65
CA ASP A 358 3.26 -19.74 -16.25
C ASP A 358 4.13 -20.46 -15.20
N SER A 359 5.07 -21.29 -15.64
CA SER A 359 5.96 -22.07 -14.75
C SER A 359 6.93 -21.20 -13.94
N ASN A 360 7.06 -19.92 -14.27
CA ASN A 360 7.85 -18.93 -13.51
C ASN A 360 6.96 -18.10 -12.57
N ASP A 361 5.70 -18.49 -12.36
CA ASP A 361 4.69 -17.77 -11.58
C ASP A 361 4.40 -16.35 -12.10
N ARG A 362 4.64 -16.10 -13.40
CA ARG A 362 4.26 -14.86 -14.06
C ARG A 362 2.81 -14.98 -14.52
N GLN A 363 2.00 -13.97 -14.21
CA GLN A 363 0.62 -13.91 -14.69
C GLN A 363 0.59 -13.74 -16.20
N ILE A 364 -0.11 -14.64 -16.89
CA ILE A 364 -0.26 -14.66 -18.35
C ILE A 364 -1.72 -14.56 -18.80
N GLY A 365 -2.68 -14.52 -17.87
CA GLY A 365 -4.08 -14.28 -18.17
C GLY A 365 -4.90 -13.86 -16.96
N GLU A 366 -5.97 -13.10 -17.19
CA GLU A 366 -7.00 -12.76 -16.20
C GLU A 366 -8.37 -12.72 -16.86
N HIS A 367 -9.38 -13.19 -16.12
CA HIS A 367 -10.77 -13.05 -16.49
C HIS A 367 -11.64 -12.90 -15.24
N ILE A 368 -12.56 -11.94 -15.28
CA ILE A 368 -13.46 -11.61 -14.19
C ILE A 368 -14.89 -11.74 -14.70
N ILE A 369 -15.75 -12.36 -13.91
CA ILE A 369 -17.19 -12.42 -14.14
C ILE A 369 -17.94 -12.00 -12.89
N THR A 370 -19.20 -11.64 -13.05
CA THR A 370 -20.14 -11.38 -11.98
C THR A 370 -21.17 -12.52 -11.94
N VAL A 371 -21.51 -12.98 -10.75
CA VAL A 371 -22.55 -13.99 -10.51
C VAL A 371 -23.47 -13.51 -9.40
N THR A 372 -24.66 -14.10 -9.28
CA THR A 372 -25.56 -13.86 -8.15
C THR A 372 -25.63 -15.12 -7.28
N VAL A 373 -25.36 -15.00 -5.98
CA VAL A 373 -25.51 -16.10 -5.02
C VAL A 373 -26.88 -16.00 -4.35
N ARG A 374 -27.59 -17.13 -4.25
CA ARG A 374 -28.90 -17.26 -3.56
C ARG A 374 -28.90 -18.26 -2.42
#